data_AF-A0A9W4TCT6-F1
#
_entry.id   AF-A0A9W4TCT6-F1
#
_cell.length_a   1.000
_cell.length_b   1.000
_cell.length_c   1.000
_cell.angle_alpha   90.00
_cell.angle_beta   90.00
_cell.angle_gamma   90.00
#
_symmetry.space_group_name_H-M   'P 1'
#
loop_
_entity.id
_entity.type
_entity.pdbx_description
1 polymer ?
#
loop_
_entity_poly.entity_id
_entity_poly.type
_entity_poly.pdbx_seq_one_letter_code
_entity_poly.pdbx_strand_id
1 'polypeptide(L)'
;NISDKSLFEIAGNCHDLQEFYFAEARWITDRFISYILNSCLNLRKLDIVFSREDIKDTSTLIRRCFNIEYLDFSRIGHNDIGDEVIEALAYAYHKLEYLELDGCSFISELSI
;
A
#
# COMPACT_ATOMS: atom_id res chain seq x y z
N ASN A 1 4.31 20.70 -0.25
CA ASN A 1 3.76 19.59 -1.06
C ASN A 1 4.64 18.38 -0.79
N ILE A 2 4.11 17.33 -0.17
CA ILE A 2 4.88 16.13 0.18
C ILE A 2 4.80 15.15 -1.00
N SER A 3 5.92 14.55 -1.37
CA SER A 3 6.02 13.56 -2.45
C SER A 3 6.88 12.37 -2.02
N ASP A 4 6.95 11.36 -2.89
CA ASP A 4 7.85 10.20 -2.74
C ASP A 4 9.25 10.58 -2.25
N LYS A 5 9.85 11.64 -2.80
CA LYS A 5 11.22 12.06 -2.47
C LYS A 5 11.41 12.31 -0.97
N SER A 6 10.51 13.07 -0.37
CA SER A 6 10.57 13.35 1.08
C SER A 6 10.25 12.11 1.92
N LEU A 7 9.38 11.24 1.43
CA LEU A 7 8.97 10.06 2.18
C LEU A 7 9.99 8.92 2.11
N PHE A 8 10.77 8.83 1.02
CA PHE A 8 11.93 7.94 0.93
C PHE A 8 12.95 8.22 2.03
N GLU A 9 13.19 9.49 2.36
CA GLU A 9 14.11 9.84 3.46
C GLU A 9 13.58 9.32 4.81
N ILE A 10 12.26 9.37 5.03
CA ILE A 10 11.65 8.83 6.26
C ILE A 10 11.80 7.31 6.29
N ALA A 11 11.29 6.60 5.28
CA ALA A 11 11.34 5.14 5.24
C ALA A 11 12.78 4.59 5.21
N GLY A 12 13.72 5.34 4.65
CA GLY A 12 15.14 4.98 4.57
C GLY A 12 15.92 5.20 5.86
N ASN A 13 15.38 5.95 6.83
CA ASN A 13 16.02 6.18 8.13
C ASN A 13 15.21 5.61 9.31
N CYS A 14 13.91 5.36 9.12
CA CYS A 14 12.99 4.86 10.15
C CYS A 14 12.65 3.39 9.91
N HIS A 15 13.62 2.48 10.07
CA HIS A 15 13.42 1.04 9.82
C HIS A 15 12.53 0.33 10.85
N ASP A 16 12.38 0.89 12.05
CA ASP A 16 11.50 0.38 13.10
C ASP A 16 10.06 0.92 13.02
N LEU A 17 9.73 1.63 11.94
CA LEU A 17 8.38 2.16 11.72
C LEU A 17 7.36 1.01 11.70
N GLN A 18 6.35 1.11 12.55
CA GLN A 18 5.28 0.12 12.68
C GLN A 18 3.99 0.57 12.01
N GLU A 19 3.74 1.87 11.96
CA GLU A 19 2.49 2.42 11.42
C GLU A 19 2.81 3.64 10.57
N PHE A 20 2.21 3.71 9.37
CA PHE A 20 2.33 4.83 8.47
C PHE A 20 0.95 5.23 7.95
N TYR A 21 0.57 6.47 8.21
CA TYR A 21 -0.71 7.05 7.84
C TYR A 21 -0.46 8.31 7.00
N PHE A 22 -1.04 8.35 5.80
CA PHE A 22 -0.90 9.51 4.94
C PHE A 22 -2.16 9.76 4.10
N ALA A 23 -2.95 10.76 4.50
CA ALA A 23 -4.12 11.22 3.77
C ALA A 23 -3.76 12.27 2.71
N GLU A 24 -4.60 12.39 1.68
CA GLU A 24 -4.39 13.31 0.55
C GLU A 24 -3.03 13.08 -0.14
N ALA A 25 -2.73 11.79 -0.38
CA ALA A 25 -1.53 11.27 -0.99
C ALA A 25 -1.35 11.64 -2.49
N ARG A 26 -1.67 12.88 -2.88
CA ARG A 26 -1.74 13.37 -4.27
C ARG A 26 -0.48 13.17 -5.10
N TRP A 27 0.67 12.95 -4.47
CA TRP A 27 1.99 12.84 -5.12
C TRP A 27 2.77 11.63 -4.61
N ILE A 28 2.05 10.63 -4.09
CA ILE A 28 2.59 9.35 -3.67
C ILE A 28 2.31 8.34 -4.78
N THR A 29 3.34 7.61 -5.19
CA THR A 29 3.23 6.57 -6.22
C THR A 29 3.49 5.17 -5.66
N ASP A 30 3.25 4.16 -6.49
CA ASP A 30 3.65 2.75 -6.27
C ASP A 30 5.11 2.61 -5.83
N ARG A 31 6.01 3.50 -6.29
CA ARG A 31 7.43 3.48 -5.92
C ARG A 31 7.64 3.71 -4.44
N PHE A 32 6.96 4.67 -3.83
CA PHE A 32 7.09 4.90 -2.39
C PHE A 32 6.47 3.76 -1.58
N ILE A 33 5.28 3.30 -1.97
CA ILE A 33 4.59 2.19 -1.31
C ILE A 33 5.49 0.94 -1.31
N SER A 34 6.08 0.63 -2.47
CA SER A 34 7.06 -0.43 -2.59
C SER A 34 8.25 -0.21 -1.66
N TYR A 35 8.81 1.00 -1.64
CA TYR A 35 9.99 1.30 -0.84
C TYR A 35 9.76 1.17 0.67
N ILE A 36 8.64 1.68 1.19
CA ILE A 36 8.32 1.56 2.62
C ILE A 36 8.07 0.09 3.00
N LEU A 37 7.39 -0.69 2.15
CA LEU A 37 7.17 -2.14 2.34
C LEU A 37 8.45 -2.99 2.22
N ASN A 38 9.56 -2.44 1.71
CA ASN A 38 10.87 -3.13 1.73
C ASN A 38 11.79 -2.62 2.85
N SER A 39 11.64 -1.35 3.24
CA SER A 39 12.57 -0.69 4.16
C SER A 39 12.16 -0.81 5.62
N CYS A 40 10.86 -0.90 5.91
CA CYS A 40 10.30 -0.91 7.25
C CYS A 40 9.72 -2.29 7.59
N LEU A 41 10.56 -3.30 7.84
CA LEU A 41 10.12 -4.71 8.00
C LEU A 41 9.23 -4.97 9.24
N ASN A 42 9.19 -4.00 10.17
CA ASN A 42 8.31 -4.01 11.33
C ASN A 42 6.97 -3.32 11.08
N LEU A 43 6.72 -2.86 9.84
CA LEU A 43 5.47 -2.21 9.47
C LEU A 43 4.30 -3.19 9.60
N ARG A 44 3.27 -2.74 10.32
CA ARG A 44 2.03 -3.46 10.61
C ARG A 44 0.82 -2.76 10.02
N LYS A 45 0.86 -1.42 9.95
CA LYS A 45 -0.25 -0.63 9.41
C LYS A 45 0.23 0.32 8.33
N LEU A 46 -0.37 0.21 7.16
CA LEU A 46 -0.13 1.11 6.04
C LEU A 46 -1.47 1.65 5.56
N ASP A 47 -1.63 2.96 5.66
CA ASP A 47 -2.84 3.67 5.29
C ASP A 47 -2.46 4.84 4.37
N ILE A 48 -2.85 4.74 3.10
CA ILE A 48 -2.60 5.74 2.08
C ILE A 48 -3.91 6.02 1.34
N VAL A 49 -4.60 7.08 1.75
CA VAL A 49 -5.90 7.47 1.18
C VAL A 49 -5.74 8.66 0.23
N PHE A 50 -6.57 8.66 -0.82
CA PHE A 50 -6.67 9.76 -1.79
C PHE A 50 -5.36 10.05 -2.54
N SER A 51 -4.84 9.04 -3.25
CA SER A 51 -3.85 9.29 -4.29
C SER A 51 -4.52 9.68 -5.60
N ARG A 52 -3.98 10.71 -6.27
CA ARG A 52 -4.41 11.14 -7.62
C ARG A 52 -3.50 10.60 -8.72
N GLU A 53 -2.33 10.09 -8.34
CA GLU A 53 -1.36 9.53 -9.28
C GLU A 53 -1.65 8.06 -9.50
N ASP A 54 -1.38 7.58 -10.71
CA ASP A 54 -1.71 6.21 -11.08
C ASP A 54 -0.82 5.21 -10.34
N ILE A 55 -1.41 4.30 -9.57
CA ILE A 55 -0.70 3.14 -9.00
C ILE A 55 -0.82 2.00 -10.02
N LYS A 56 0.19 1.88 -10.90
CA LYS A 56 0.14 1.01 -12.09
C LYS A 56 0.95 -0.29 -12.02
N ASP A 57 1.63 -0.52 -10.91
CA ASP A 57 2.38 -1.75 -10.68
C ASP A 57 2.15 -2.23 -9.25
N THR A 58 0.91 -2.61 -8.98
CA THR A 58 0.48 -3.12 -7.68
C THR A 58 1.05 -4.50 -7.35
N SER A 59 1.71 -5.17 -8.30
CA SER A 59 2.55 -6.35 -7.99
C SER A 59 3.64 -6.03 -6.96
N THR A 60 4.07 -4.77 -6.92
CA THR A 60 5.04 -4.28 -5.95
C THR A 60 4.49 -4.17 -4.53
N LEU A 61 3.20 -4.40 -4.31
CA LEU A 61 2.60 -4.54 -2.99
C LEU A 61 2.97 -5.86 -2.33
N ILE A 62 3.23 -6.92 -3.11
CA ILE A 62 3.52 -8.26 -2.58
C ILE A 62 5.01 -8.33 -2.22
N ARG A 63 5.36 -7.81 -1.03
CA ARG A 63 6.76 -7.66 -0.61
C ARG A 63 7.05 -8.14 0.80
N ARG A 64 8.30 -7.94 1.23
CA ARG A 64 8.91 -8.52 2.43
C ARG A 64 8.21 -8.19 3.76
N CYS A 65 7.38 -7.16 3.83
CA CYS A 65 6.62 -6.84 5.04
C CYS A 65 5.49 -7.85 5.31
N PHE A 66 5.82 -9.06 5.75
CA PHE A 66 4.83 -10.10 6.07
C PHE A 66 4.04 -9.85 7.36
N ASN A 67 4.31 -8.73 8.04
CA ASN A 67 3.67 -8.37 9.31
C ASN A 67 2.51 -7.39 9.14
N ILE A 68 2.09 -7.09 7.91
CA ILE A 68 0.96 -6.19 7.67
C ILE A 68 -0.33 -6.80 8.24
N GLU A 69 -0.98 -6.01 9.07
CA GLU A 69 -2.25 -6.28 9.75
C GLU A 69 -3.36 -5.35 9.23
N TYR A 70 -2.99 -4.13 8.81
CA TYR A 70 -3.92 -3.12 8.30
C TYR A 70 -3.39 -2.54 6.99
N LEU A 71 -4.21 -2.60 5.94
CA LEU A 71 -3.91 -2.04 4.64
C LEU A 71 -5.13 -1.24 4.13
N ASP A 72 -4.99 0.06 3.95
CA ASP A 72 -6.01 0.92 3.36
C ASP A 72 -5.49 1.57 2.08
N PHE A 73 -6.11 1.19 0.97
CA PHE A 73 -5.88 1.74 -0.35
C PHE A 73 -7.16 2.30 -0.97
N SER A 74 -8.10 2.73 -0.12
CA SER A 74 -9.31 3.40 -0.59
C SER A 74 -8.99 4.68 -1.35
N ARG A 75 -9.81 4.93 -2.37
CA ARG A 75 -9.86 6.19 -3.13
C ARG A 75 -8.54 6.56 -3.78
N ILE A 76 -7.74 5.55 -4.08
CA ILE A 76 -6.60 5.67 -4.98
C ILE A 76 -7.16 5.70 -6.41
N GLY A 77 -7.04 6.86 -7.07
CA GLY A 77 -7.48 7.01 -8.45
C GLY A 77 -6.62 6.19 -9.41
N HIS A 78 -7.24 5.60 -10.44
CA HIS A 78 -6.56 4.95 -11.56
C HIS A 78 -5.47 3.95 -11.14
N ASN A 79 -5.85 2.95 -10.34
CA ASN A 79 -4.98 1.85 -9.95
C ASN A 79 -5.27 0.58 -10.77
N ASP A 80 -4.31 -0.34 -10.82
CA ASP A 80 -4.47 -1.68 -11.39
C ASP A 80 -4.74 -2.77 -10.33
N ILE A 81 -5.26 -2.40 -9.15
CA ILE A 81 -5.65 -3.36 -8.11
C ILE A 81 -6.87 -4.13 -8.62
N GLY A 82 -6.65 -5.38 -8.98
CA GLY A 82 -7.68 -6.36 -9.32
C GLY A 82 -7.49 -7.67 -8.56
N ASP A 83 -8.29 -8.67 -8.94
CA ASP A 83 -8.41 -9.95 -8.23
C ASP A 83 -7.06 -10.65 -7.99
N GLU A 84 -6.16 -10.66 -8.98
CA GLU A 84 -4.83 -11.27 -8.86
C GLU A 84 -3.98 -10.64 -7.74
N VAL A 85 -4.11 -9.32 -7.55
CA VAL A 85 -3.40 -8.58 -6.49
C VAL A 85 -3.99 -8.92 -5.13
N ILE A 86 -5.32 -9.03 -5.04
CA ILE A 86 -6.01 -9.43 -3.80
C ILE A 86 -5.60 -10.83 -3.39
N GLU A 87 -5.66 -11.79 -4.32
CA GLU A 87 -5.24 -13.17 -4.07
C GLU A 87 -3.80 -13.24 -3.57
N ALA A 88 -2.91 -12.47 -4.18
CA ALA A 88 -1.51 -12.42 -3.78
C ALA A 88 -1.30 -11.73 -2.42
N LEU A 89 -2.06 -10.68 -2.10
CA LEU A 89 -2.05 -10.06 -0.76
C LEU A 89 -2.55 -11.04 0.31
N ALA A 90 -3.64 -11.76 0.04
CA ALA A 90 -4.16 -12.80 0.94
C ALA A 90 -3.15 -13.94 1.15
N TYR A 91 -2.39 -14.30 0.11
CA TYR A 91 -1.34 -15.30 0.21
C TYR A 91 -0.08 -14.79 0.93
N ALA A 92 0.31 -13.53 0.76
CA ALA A 92 1.54 -13.00 1.34
C ALA A 92 1.38 -12.50 2.78
N TYR A 93 0.24 -11.90 3.10
CA TYR A 93 0.00 -11.20 4.37
C TYR A 93 -0.96 -11.98 5.26
N HIS A 94 -0.45 -13.08 5.82
CA HIS A 94 -1.23 -13.98 6.70
C HIS A 94 -1.71 -13.34 8.02
N LYS A 95 -1.22 -12.14 8.36
CA LYS A 95 -1.65 -11.38 9.54
C LYS A 95 -2.65 -10.28 9.21
N LEU A 96 -3.05 -10.14 7.96
CA LEU A 96 -3.97 -9.08 7.54
C LEU A 96 -5.32 -9.25 8.25
N GLU A 97 -5.68 -8.27 9.06
CA GLU A 97 -6.95 -8.21 9.82
C GLU A 97 -7.91 -7.20 9.20
N TYR A 98 -7.39 -6.21 8.47
CA TYR A 98 -8.17 -5.17 7.81
C TYR A 98 -7.61 -4.87 6.41
N LEU A 99 -8.51 -4.86 5.42
CA LEU A 99 -8.23 -4.50 4.05
C LEU A 99 -9.36 -3.60 3.54
N GLU A 100 -9.03 -2.40 3.09
CA GLU A 100 -9.97 -1.46 2.50
C GLU A 100 -9.54 -1.09 1.07
N LEU A 101 -10.48 -1.21 0.13
CA LEU A 101 -10.26 -1.14 -1.31
C LEU A 101 -11.32 -0.30 -2.04
N ASP A 102 -12.15 0.47 -1.33
CA ASP A 102 -13.16 1.37 -1.92
C ASP A 102 -12.56 2.18 -3.08
N GLY A 103 -13.21 2.15 -4.25
CA GLY A 103 -12.74 2.84 -5.46
C GLY A 103 -11.77 2.06 -6.36
N CYS A 104 -11.32 0.85 -5.97
CA CYS A 104 -10.62 -0.07 -6.88
C CYS A 104 -11.61 -0.70 -7.86
N SER A 105 -11.43 -0.42 -9.15
CA SER A 105 -12.44 -0.71 -10.19
C SER A 105 -12.24 -2.05 -10.91
N PHE A 106 -11.15 -2.76 -10.64
CA PHE A 106 -10.81 -4.03 -11.30
C PHE A 106 -11.05 -5.25 -10.40
N ILE A 107 -11.77 -5.08 -9.29
CA ILE A 107 -12.12 -6.14 -8.34
C ILE A 107 -13.48 -6.73 -8.71
N SER A 108 -13.55 -8.05 -8.80
CA SER A 108 -14.81 -8.78 -9.01
C SER A 108 -15.45 -9.21 -7.68
N GLU A 109 -16.75 -9.52 -7.71
CA GLU A 109 -17.50 -10.02 -6.55
C GLU A 109 -16.98 -11.37 -6.01
N LEU A 110 -16.14 -12.09 -6.77
CA LEU A 110 -15.59 -13.39 -6.34
C LEU A 110 -14.38 -13.25 -5.40
N SER A 111 -13.75 -12.07 -5.37
CA SER A 111 -12.54 -11.78 -4.59
C SER A 111 -12.82 -11.08 -3.26
N ILE A 112 -14.10 -10.84 -2.94
CA ILE A 112 -14.60 -10.22 -1.70
C ILE A 112 -15.30 -11.30 -0.86
#